data_AF-A0A1H4H8V6-F1
#
_entry.id   AF-A0A1H4H8V6-F1
#
_cell.length_a   1.000
_cell.length_b   1.000
_cell.length_c   1.000
_cell.angle_alpha   90.00
_cell.angle_beta   90.00
_cell.angle_gamma   90.00
#
_symmetry.space_group_name_H-M   'P 1'
#
loop_
_entity.id
_entity.type
_entity.pdbx_description
1 polymer ?
#
loop_
_entity_poly.entity_id
_entity_poly.type
_entity_poly.pdbx_seq_one_letter_code
_entity_poly.pdbx_strand_id
1 'polypeptide(L)'
;MRFEWKNIYRGILMGASDVVPGVSGGTIAVVLGIYDRLIDAINGIFSRRWKEQLGFLIPLFIGVGTAIILLSRLIEWLFEHYPAPTKFFFLGLIIGVLPYLYHKADMKHTFKGKHYGLLLIGAVFVASLSFFQAGETEPMQNLTLSSYILLFFSGWLASSAMVLPGISGSFILLIIGVYSTIISGVSNFKLDIIAVVGVGLVIGVVIMSKIVKFFLENYTAGTFAVIIGLVIGSVFVIFPGVPESGVMMAVSVVAFIGGLLAAYLLGRVEYN
;
A
#
# COMPACT_ATOMS: atom_id res chain seq x y z
N MET A 1 -25.37 4.64 -13.28
CA MET A 1 -24.08 4.07 -12.82
C MET A 1 -23.23 3.87 -14.06
N ARG A 2 -22.16 4.65 -14.24
CA ARG A 2 -21.23 4.49 -15.36
C ARG A 2 -19.98 3.82 -14.79
N PHE A 3 -19.67 2.62 -15.26
CA PHE A 3 -18.48 1.90 -14.82
C PHE A 3 -17.23 2.45 -15.49
N GLU A 4 -16.21 2.72 -14.69
CA GLU A 4 -14.89 3.14 -15.14
C GLU A 4 -14.01 1.91 -15.37
N TRP A 5 -14.27 1.14 -16.43
CA TRP A 5 -13.58 -0.14 -16.69
C TRP A 5 -12.05 -0.04 -16.78
N LYS A 6 -11.53 1.14 -17.13
CA LYS A 6 -10.10 1.44 -17.07
C LYS A 6 -9.50 1.24 -15.67
N ASN A 7 -10.29 1.28 -14.59
CA ASN A 7 -9.78 1.04 -13.25
C ASN A 7 -9.41 -0.43 -13.00
N ILE A 8 -9.74 -1.37 -13.90
CA ILE A 8 -9.27 -2.76 -13.78
C ILE A 8 -7.74 -2.82 -13.82
N TYR A 9 -7.07 -2.19 -14.79
CA TYR A 9 -5.59 -2.26 -14.84
C TYR A 9 -4.95 -1.55 -13.66
N ARG A 10 -5.54 -0.45 -13.20
CA ARG A 10 -5.11 0.28 -12.00
C ARG A 10 -5.20 -0.61 -10.76
N GLY A 11 -6.32 -1.32 -10.63
CA GLY A 11 -6.53 -2.32 -9.59
C GLY A 11 -5.55 -3.48 -9.67
N ILE A 12 -5.22 -3.96 -10.87
CA ILE A 12 -4.21 -5.02 -11.07
C ILE A 12 -2.85 -4.55 -10.55
N LEU A 13 -2.42 -3.34 -10.91
CA LEU A 13 -1.14 -2.78 -10.46
C LEU A 13 -1.11 -2.59 -8.93
N MET A 14 -2.20 -2.09 -8.34
CA MET A 14 -2.33 -1.98 -6.89
C MET A 14 -2.28 -3.36 -6.21
N GLY A 15 -3.08 -4.32 -6.67
CA GLY A 15 -3.13 -5.67 -6.08
C GLY A 15 -1.81 -6.41 -6.21
N ALA A 16 -1.10 -6.27 -7.33
CA ALA A 16 0.23 -6.86 -7.51
C ALA A 16 1.24 -6.33 -6.47
N SER A 17 1.11 -5.06 -6.07
CA SER A 17 1.95 -4.47 -5.04
C SER A 17 1.55 -4.86 -3.61
N ASP A 18 0.26 -5.08 -3.33
CA ASP A 18 -0.21 -5.47 -2.00
C ASP A 18 0.18 -6.91 -1.62
N VAL A 19 0.47 -7.76 -2.62
CA VAL A 19 1.06 -9.09 -2.39
C VAL A 19 2.47 -8.97 -1.79
N VAL A 20 3.17 -7.87 -2.03
CA VAL A 20 4.56 -7.68 -1.62
C VAL A 20 4.64 -7.01 -0.25
N PRO A 21 5.22 -7.67 0.77
CA PRO A 21 5.46 -7.02 2.06
C PRO A 21 6.35 -5.78 1.91
N GLY A 22 5.91 -4.67 2.49
CA GLY A 22 6.63 -3.40 2.47
C GLY A 22 6.26 -2.48 1.29
N VAL A 23 5.62 -2.99 0.24
CA VAL A 23 5.01 -2.16 -0.81
C VAL A 23 3.52 -1.98 -0.49
N SER A 24 3.00 -0.77 -0.67
CA SER A 24 1.59 -0.45 -0.40
C SER A 24 0.85 -0.15 -1.69
N GLY A 25 -0.32 -0.75 -1.88
CA GLY A 25 -1.26 -0.41 -2.93
C GLY A 25 -1.67 1.07 -2.88
N GLY A 26 -1.65 1.70 -1.71
CA GLY A 26 -1.81 3.14 -1.54
C GLY A 26 -0.70 3.95 -2.23
N THR A 27 0.54 3.47 -2.20
CA THR A 27 1.66 4.08 -2.95
C THR A 27 1.45 3.94 -4.45
N ILE A 28 0.99 2.77 -4.92
CA ILE A 28 0.67 2.59 -6.36
C ILE A 28 -0.54 3.43 -6.77
N ALA A 29 -1.54 3.59 -5.91
CA ALA A 29 -2.66 4.50 -6.13
C ALA A 29 -2.24 5.98 -6.18
N VAL A 30 -1.06 6.34 -5.65
CA VAL A 30 -0.43 7.65 -5.80
C VAL A 30 0.39 7.73 -7.08
N VAL A 31 0.99 6.64 -7.56
CA VAL A 31 1.73 6.58 -8.85
C VAL A 31 0.79 6.74 -10.04
N LEU A 32 -0.32 6.01 -9.99
CA LEU A 32 -1.51 6.21 -10.79
C LEU A 32 -2.16 7.49 -10.24
N GLY A 33 -2.71 8.44 -10.96
CA GLY A 33 -3.34 9.64 -10.38
C GLY A 33 -4.66 9.44 -9.64
N ILE A 34 -4.87 8.32 -8.96
CA ILE A 34 -6.18 7.92 -8.47
C ILE A 34 -6.35 7.99 -6.96
N TYR A 35 -5.32 8.32 -6.20
CA TYR A 35 -5.35 8.30 -4.74
C TYR A 35 -6.49 9.16 -4.16
N ASP A 36 -6.59 10.45 -4.55
CA ASP A 36 -7.64 11.33 -4.02
C ASP A 36 -9.03 10.82 -4.41
N ARG A 37 -9.16 10.34 -5.66
CA ARG A 37 -10.41 9.76 -6.18
C ARG A 37 -10.80 8.49 -5.42
N LEU A 38 -9.83 7.66 -5.05
CA LEU A 38 -10.04 6.46 -4.23
C LEU A 38 -10.55 6.84 -2.84
N ILE A 39 -9.89 7.80 -2.17
CA ILE A 39 -10.32 8.32 -0.87
C ILE A 39 -11.73 8.89 -0.96
N ASP A 40 -12.02 9.70 -1.97
CA ASP A 40 -13.36 10.27 -2.19
C ASP A 40 -14.42 9.21 -2.47
N ALA A 41 -14.08 8.20 -3.28
CA ALA A 41 -15.01 7.13 -3.63
C ALA A 41 -15.37 6.31 -2.38
N ILE A 42 -14.38 5.94 -1.56
CA ILE A 42 -14.60 5.22 -0.30
C ILE A 42 -15.48 6.04 0.66
N ASN A 43 -15.15 7.30 0.86
CA ASN A 43 -15.95 8.21 1.70
C ASN A 43 -17.38 8.40 1.16
N GLY A 44 -17.55 8.38 -0.16
CA GLY A 44 -18.82 8.59 -0.84
C GLY A 44 -19.73 7.36 -0.92
N ILE A 45 -19.29 6.17 -0.48
CA ILE A 45 -20.12 4.94 -0.47
C ILE A 45 -21.39 5.12 0.38
N PHE A 46 -21.34 5.93 1.44
CA PHE A 46 -22.49 6.21 2.30
C PHE A 46 -23.25 7.49 1.92
N SER A 47 -22.91 8.10 0.78
CA SER A 47 -23.56 9.32 0.31
C SER A 47 -24.76 9.04 -0.59
N ARG A 48 -25.56 10.07 -0.90
CA ARG A 48 -26.65 9.97 -1.90
C ARG A 48 -26.17 9.53 -3.30
N ARG A 49 -24.87 9.71 -3.60
CA ARG A 49 -24.25 9.35 -4.90
C ARG A 49 -23.45 8.04 -4.84
N TRP A 50 -23.72 7.15 -3.89
CA TRP A 50 -23.00 5.87 -3.73
C TRP A 50 -22.89 5.04 -5.01
N LYS A 51 -23.92 5.05 -5.86
CA LYS A 51 -23.91 4.35 -7.17
C LYS A 51 -22.83 4.87 -8.13
N GLU A 52 -22.47 6.14 -8.06
CA GLU A 52 -21.39 6.72 -8.86
C GLU A 52 -20.03 6.23 -8.35
N GLN A 53 -19.86 6.19 -7.03
CA GLN A 53 -18.62 5.72 -6.40
C GLN A 53 -18.36 4.24 -6.66
N LEU A 54 -19.41 3.42 -6.64
CA LEU A 54 -19.30 2.01 -7.04
C LEU A 54 -18.88 1.83 -8.50
N GLY A 55 -19.19 2.79 -9.37
CA GLY A 55 -18.72 2.78 -10.76
C GLY A 55 -17.19 2.89 -10.88
N PHE A 56 -16.55 3.53 -9.90
CA PHE A 56 -15.09 3.61 -9.76
C PHE A 56 -14.54 2.40 -9.00
N LEU A 57 -15.13 2.06 -7.84
CA LEU A 57 -14.61 1.06 -6.90
C LEU A 57 -14.74 -0.38 -7.41
N ILE A 58 -15.86 -0.75 -8.04
CA ILE A 58 -16.08 -2.14 -8.48
C ILE A 58 -15.02 -2.56 -9.51
N PRO A 59 -14.76 -1.83 -10.61
CA PRO A 59 -13.72 -2.20 -11.55
C PRO A 59 -12.33 -2.22 -10.91
N LEU A 60 -12.05 -1.30 -9.97
CA LEU A 60 -10.78 -1.27 -9.23
C LEU A 60 -10.59 -2.55 -8.39
N PHE A 61 -11.58 -2.91 -7.58
CA PHE A 61 -11.52 -4.11 -6.73
C PHE A 61 -11.54 -5.41 -7.54
N ILE A 62 -12.22 -5.44 -8.71
CA ILE A 62 -12.08 -6.55 -9.66
C ILE A 62 -10.62 -6.68 -10.10
N GLY A 63 -9.95 -5.58 -10.44
CA GLY A 63 -8.54 -5.57 -10.78
C GLY A 63 -7.64 -6.08 -9.64
N VAL A 64 -7.85 -5.58 -8.42
CA VAL A 64 -7.11 -6.01 -7.22
C VAL A 64 -7.29 -7.51 -6.98
N GLY A 65 -8.53 -8.00 -6.96
CA GLY A 65 -8.82 -9.42 -6.79
C GLY A 65 -8.23 -10.28 -7.91
N THR A 66 -8.26 -9.80 -9.15
CA THR A 66 -7.63 -10.49 -10.29
C THR A 66 -6.12 -10.60 -10.11
N ALA A 67 -5.44 -9.55 -9.67
CA ALA A 67 -4.01 -9.60 -9.39
C ALA A 67 -3.67 -10.53 -8.23
N ILE A 68 -4.45 -10.50 -7.14
CA ILE A 68 -4.26 -11.42 -6.01
C ILE A 68 -4.41 -12.88 -6.45
N ILE A 69 -5.30 -13.21 -7.39
CA ILE A 69 -5.48 -14.59 -7.85
C ILE A 69 -4.43 -14.99 -8.89
N LEU A 70 -4.16 -14.14 -9.88
CA LEU A 70 -3.35 -14.50 -11.05
C LEU A 70 -1.87 -14.14 -10.90
N LEU A 71 -1.56 -13.01 -10.27
CA LEU A 71 -0.20 -12.48 -10.17
C LEU A 71 0.48 -12.87 -8.85
N SER A 72 -0.25 -13.24 -7.81
CA SER A 72 0.33 -13.62 -6.51
C SER A 72 1.44 -14.67 -6.66
N ARG A 73 1.16 -15.77 -7.36
CA ARG A 73 2.14 -16.85 -7.61
C ARG A 73 3.38 -16.38 -8.36
N LEU A 74 3.20 -15.48 -9.34
CA LEU A 74 4.33 -14.93 -10.10
C LEU A 74 5.20 -14.04 -9.22
N ILE A 75 4.58 -13.17 -8.43
CA ILE A 75 5.27 -12.26 -7.53
C ILE A 75 5.98 -13.04 -6.42
N GLU A 76 5.33 -14.05 -5.82
CA GLU A 76 5.94 -14.98 -4.87
C GLU A 76 7.17 -15.67 -5.46
N TRP A 77 7.04 -16.24 -6.67
CA TRP A 77 8.15 -16.89 -7.36
C TRP A 77 9.33 -15.93 -7.62
N LEU A 78 9.04 -14.69 -8.03
CA LEU A 78 10.05 -13.65 -8.24
C LEU A 78 10.75 -13.24 -6.94
N PHE A 79 10.02 -13.17 -5.82
CA PHE A 79 10.61 -12.87 -4.51
C PHE A 79 11.46 -14.02 -3.97
N GLU A 80 11.09 -15.26 -4.26
CA GLU A 80 11.84 -16.45 -3.85
C GLU A 80 13.12 -16.63 -4.68
N HIS A 81 13.04 -16.47 -6.01
CA HIS A 81 14.15 -16.78 -6.92
C HIS A 81 15.00 -15.54 -7.29
N TYR A 82 14.40 -14.34 -7.33
CA TYR A 82 15.04 -13.09 -7.71
C TYR A 82 14.72 -11.94 -6.73
N PRO A 83 14.97 -12.10 -5.42
CA PRO A 83 14.57 -11.12 -4.41
C PRO A 83 15.18 -9.73 -4.63
N ALA A 84 16.47 -9.66 -4.97
CA ALA A 84 17.16 -8.39 -5.17
C ALA A 84 16.57 -7.62 -6.38
N PRO A 85 16.57 -8.15 -7.62
CA PRO A 85 15.98 -7.44 -8.76
C PRO A 85 14.52 -7.02 -8.53
N THR A 86 13.71 -7.88 -7.92
CA THR A 86 12.29 -7.59 -7.65
C THR A 86 12.15 -6.42 -6.67
N LYS A 87 12.89 -6.43 -5.55
CA LYS A 87 12.90 -5.31 -4.60
C LYS A 87 13.43 -4.02 -5.21
N PHE A 88 14.47 -4.09 -6.04
CA PHE A 88 14.98 -2.92 -6.77
C PHE A 88 13.97 -2.35 -7.79
N PHE A 89 13.18 -3.19 -8.46
CA PHE A 89 12.09 -2.71 -9.32
C PHE A 89 11.05 -1.89 -8.53
N PHE A 90 10.59 -2.41 -7.38
CA PHE A 90 9.66 -1.67 -6.51
C PHE A 90 10.30 -0.42 -5.89
N LEU A 91 11.59 -0.47 -5.55
CA LEU A 91 12.34 0.71 -5.11
C LEU A 91 12.33 1.82 -6.16
N GLY A 92 12.52 1.46 -7.43
CA GLY A 92 12.43 2.37 -8.57
C GLY A 92 11.03 2.97 -8.72
N LEU A 93 9.98 2.14 -8.61
CA LEU A 93 8.59 2.61 -8.64
C LEU A 93 8.30 3.63 -7.53
N ILE A 94 8.73 3.34 -6.29
CA ILE A 94 8.50 4.18 -5.12
C ILE A 94 9.27 5.51 -5.24
N ILE A 95 10.56 5.46 -5.58
CA ILE A 95 11.35 6.68 -5.77
C ILE A 95 10.79 7.52 -6.92
N GLY A 96 10.34 6.87 -7.99
CA GLY A 96 9.74 7.52 -9.15
C GLY A 96 8.48 8.36 -8.83
N VAL A 97 7.79 8.08 -7.71
CA VAL A 97 6.61 8.85 -7.29
C VAL A 97 6.96 10.12 -6.49
N LEU A 98 8.15 10.19 -5.90
CA LEU A 98 8.54 11.32 -5.04
C LEU A 98 8.50 12.66 -5.78
N PRO A 99 8.96 12.79 -7.05
CA PRO A 99 8.81 14.02 -7.81
C PRO A 99 7.34 14.42 -8.00
N TYR A 100 6.44 13.47 -8.23
CA TYR A 100 5.02 13.77 -8.37
C TYR A 100 4.44 14.30 -7.06
N LEU A 101 4.70 13.63 -5.94
CA LEU A 101 4.26 14.09 -4.62
C LEU A 101 4.82 15.48 -4.28
N TYR A 102 6.07 15.74 -4.64
CA TYR A 102 6.72 17.04 -4.46
C TYR A 102 5.96 18.16 -5.19
N HIS A 103 5.59 17.92 -6.45
CA HIS A 103 4.84 18.90 -7.25
C HIS A 103 3.38 19.04 -6.78
N LYS A 104 2.72 17.92 -6.48
CA LYS A 104 1.32 17.91 -6.01
C LYS A 104 1.14 18.64 -4.68
N ALA A 105 2.11 18.49 -3.78
CA ALA A 105 2.12 19.17 -2.50
C ALA A 105 2.51 20.65 -2.61
N ASP A 106 2.92 21.12 -3.80
CA ASP A 106 3.50 22.44 -4.05
C ASP A 106 4.57 22.80 -3.00
N MET A 107 5.50 21.87 -2.77
CA MET A 107 6.46 21.97 -1.66
C MET A 107 7.25 23.28 -1.68
N LYS A 108 7.54 23.83 -2.85
CA LYS A 108 8.30 25.08 -2.99
C LYS A 108 7.63 26.26 -2.30
N HIS A 109 6.30 26.33 -2.33
CA HIS A 109 5.56 27.48 -1.82
C HIS A 109 4.84 27.18 -0.50
N THR A 110 4.47 25.93 -0.25
CA THR A 110 3.68 25.53 0.92
C THR A 110 4.53 25.01 2.08
N PHE A 111 5.74 24.49 1.83
CA PHE A 111 6.55 23.88 2.90
C PHE A 111 7.29 24.92 3.75
N LYS A 112 7.15 24.77 5.07
CA LYS A 112 7.87 25.53 6.10
C LYS A 112 8.72 24.56 6.92
N GLY A 113 9.62 25.05 7.77
CA GLY A 113 10.49 24.22 8.61
C GLY A 113 9.75 23.10 9.37
N LYS A 114 8.56 23.40 9.90
CA LYS A 114 7.71 22.41 10.58
C LYS A 114 7.26 21.24 9.69
N HIS A 115 7.08 21.46 8.39
CA HIS A 115 6.67 20.42 7.44
C HIS A 115 7.83 19.46 7.15
N TYR A 116 9.07 19.96 7.05
CA TYR A 116 10.24 19.09 6.97
C TYR A 116 10.41 18.23 8.24
N GLY A 117 10.07 18.78 9.41
CA GLY A 117 9.98 18.01 10.66
C GLY A 117 8.95 16.87 10.58
N LEU A 118 7.73 17.14 10.08
CA LEU A 118 6.70 16.12 9.89
C LEU A 118 7.11 15.04 8.87
N LEU A 119 7.78 15.43 7.78
CA LEU A 119 8.33 14.51 6.80
C LEU A 119 9.36 13.58 7.43
N LEU A 120 10.29 14.14 8.21
CA LEU A 120 11.30 13.34 8.92
C LEU A 120 10.64 12.36 9.91
N ILE A 121 9.62 12.80 10.65
CA ILE A 121 8.85 11.93 11.55
C ILE A 121 8.22 10.77 10.78
N GLY A 122 7.56 11.05 9.65
CA GLY A 122 6.98 9.99 8.80
C GLY A 122 8.03 9.01 8.27
N ALA A 123 9.16 9.51 7.81
CA ALA A 123 10.25 8.69 7.29
C ALA A 123 10.87 7.81 8.36
N VAL A 124 11.18 8.39 9.54
CA VAL A 124 11.73 7.65 10.68
C VAL A 124 10.71 6.63 11.18
N PHE A 125 9.43 6.98 11.26
CA PHE A 125 8.38 6.06 11.67
C PHE A 125 8.38 4.80 10.80
N VAL A 126 8.26 4.93 9.47
CA VAL A 126 8.23 3.76 8.57
C VAL A 126 9.57 3.04 8.53
N ALA A 127 10.69 3.77 8.45
CA ALA A 127 12.01 3.15 8.47
C ALA A 127 12.25 2.36 9.76
N SER A 128 11.74 2.85 10.90
CA SER A 128 11.87 2.15 12.19
C SER A 128 11.15 0.82 12.22
N LEU A 129 10.12 0.64 11.37
CA LEU A 129 9.38 -0.61 11.24
C LEU A 129 10.29 -1.77 10.79
N SER A 130 11.40 -1.47 10.08
CA SER A 130 12.39 -2.47 9.67
C SER A 130 13.18 -3.10 10.82
N PHE A 131 13.28 -2.43 11.98
CA PHE A 131 13.95 -2.96 13.17
C PHE A 131 13.05 -3.87 14.00
N PHE A 132 11.74 -3.84 13.77
CA PHE A 132 10.86 -4.81 14.38
C PHE A 132 11.11 -6.17 13.71
N GLN A 133 11.41 -7.18 14.52
CA GLN A 133 11.53 -8.55 14.04
C GLN A 133 10.13 -9.04 13.66
N ALA A 134 9.72 -8.73 12.44
CA ALA A 134 8.56 -9.28 11.77
C ALA A 134 8.84 -10.75 11.47
N GLY A 135 8.66 -11.62 12.46
CA GLY A 135 8.79 -13.07 12.31
C GLY A 135 7.45 -13.68 11.92
N GLU A 136 7.47 -14.61 10.97
CA GLU A 136 6.32 -15.47 10.73
C GLU A 136 6.10 -16.35 11.96
N THR A 137 4.97 -16.14 12.64
CA THR A 137 4.51 -16.99 13.72
C THR A 137 3.76 -18.18 13.14
N GLU A 138 3.75 -19.32 13.84
CA GLU A 138 2.85 -20.42 13.46
C GLU A 138 1.38 -19.96 13.55
N PRO A 139 0.51 -20.38 12.59
CA PRO A 139 -0.92 -20.06 12.66
C PRO A 139 -1.53 -20.49 13.99
N MET A 140 -2.33 -19.60 14.60
CA MET A 140 -3.01 -19.90 15.86
C MET A 140 -3.95 -21.10 15.69
N GLN A 141 -3.70 -22.18 16.46
CA GLN A 141 -4.48 -23.42 16.35
C GLN A 141 -5.76 -23.40 17.19
N ASN A 142 -5.74 -22.76 18.37
CA ASN A 142 -6.87 -22.66 19.29
C ASN A 142 -7.36 -21.21 19.39
N LEU A 143 -8.27 -20.83 18.50
CA LEU A 143 -8.84 -19.48 18.47
C LEU A 143 -9.84 -19.29 19.63
N THR A 144 -9.53 -18.33 20.50
CA THR A 144 -10.41 -17.90 21.59
C THR A 144 -11.11 -16.59 21.21
N LEU A 145 -12.07 -16.13 22.03
CA LEU A 145 -12.68 -14.81 21.84
C LEU A 145 -11.62 -13.69 21.75
N SER A 146 -10.58 -13.75 22.59
CA SER A 146 -9.46 -12.81 22.55
C SER A 146 -8.69 -12.84 21.23
N SER A 147 -8.54 -14.02 20.64
CA SER A 147 -7.92 -14.20 19.32
C SER A 147 -8.75 -13.50 18.23
N TYR A 148 -10.08 -13.66 18.24
CA TYR A 148 -10.96 -12.98 17.29
C TYR A 148 -10.97 -11.46 17.47
N ILE A 149 -10.95 -10.97 18.73
CA ILE A 149 -10.81 -9.54 19.01
C ILE A 149 -9.49 -9.00 18.45
N LEU A 150 -8.38 -9.72 18.67
CA LEU A 150 -7.09 -9.36 18.10
C LEU A 150 -7.13 -9.35 16.57
N LEU A 151 -7.70 -10.37 15.92
CA LEU A 151 -7.83 -10.45 14.47
C LEU A 151 -8.68 -9.31 13.89
N PHE A 152 -9.77 -8.95 14.57
CA PHE A 152 -10.60 -7.80 14.20
C PHE A 152 -9.80 -6.50 14.21
N PHE A 153 -9.13 -6.19 15.34
CA PHE A 153 -8.34 -4.97 15.47
C PHE A 153 -7.10 -4.97 14.58
N SER A 154 -6.54 -6.14 14.29
CA SER A 154 -5.44 -6.29 13.32
C SER A 154 -5.89 -5.97 11.91
N GLY A 155 -7.06 -6.47 11.48
CA GLY A 155 -7.67 -6.10 10.20
C GLY A 155 -7.98 -4.61 10.11
N TRP A 156 -8.53 -4.04 11.19
CA TRP A 156 -8.77 -2.60 11.30
C TRP A 156 -7.48 -1.79 11.17
N LEU A 157 -6.42 -2.13 11.92
CA LEU A 157 -5.15 -1.41 11.88
C LEU A 157 -4.41 -1.59 10.54
N ALA A 158 -4.44 -2.78 9.96
CA ALA A 158 -3.86 -3.07 8.65
C ALA A 158 -4.54 -2.27 7.54
N SER A 159 -5.86 -2.02 7.65
CA SER A 159 -6.57 -1.18 6.70
C SER A 159 -6.11 0.29 6.73
N SER A 160 -5.66 0.79 7.88
CA SER A 160 -5.07 2.13 8.00
C SER A 160 -3.83 2.27 7.13
N ALA A 161 -3.02 1.21 7.06
CA ALA A 161 -1.87 1.14 6.17
C ALA A 161 -2.27 1.00 4.69
N MET A 162 -3.37 0.33 4.37
CA MET A 162 -3.88 0.27 2.98
C MET A 162 -4.34 1.64 2.47
N VAL A 163 -4.87 2.49 3.35
CA VAL A 163 -5.31 3.85 3.01
C VAL A 163 -4.12 4.82 2.93
N LEU A 164 -3.11 4.68 3.79
CA LEU A 164 -1.96 5.59 3.84
C LEU A 164 -0.81 5.13 2.92
N PRO A 165 -0.37 5.95 1.95
CA PRO A 165 0.76 5.61 1.10
C PRO A 165 2.04 5.44 1.92
N GLY A 166 2.86 4.46 1.53
CA GLY A 166 4.15 4.17 2.18
C GLY A 166 4.10 3.20 3.36
N ILE A 167 2.92 2.77 3.83
CA ILE A 167 2.80 1.72 4.86
C ILE A 167 2.08 0.51 4.27
N SER A 168 2.63 -0.68 4.42
CA SER A 168 2.04 -1.92 3.90
C SER A 168 1.17 -2.61 4.98
N GLY A 169 -0.08 -2.92 4.65
CA GLY A 169 -1.01 -3.59 5.58
C GLY A 169 -0.54 -4.98 5.99
N SER A 170 0.02 -5.74 5.05
CA SER A 170 0.62 -7.06 5.33
C SER A 170 1.81 -6.95 6.28
N PHE A 171 2.61 -5.88 6.19
CA PHE A 171 3.71 -5.63 7.12
C PHE A 171 3.23 -5.32 8.54
N ILE A 172 2.14 -4.57 8.68
CA ILE A 172 1.50 -4.34 10.00
C ILE A 172 1.02 -5.66 10.60
N LEU A 173 0.40 -6.53 9.81
CA LEU A 173 -0.05 -7.85 10.28
C LEU A 173 1.12 -8.76 10.68
N LEU A 174 2.27 -8.65 10.00
CA LEU A 174 3.50 -9.36 10.35
C LEU A 174 4.08 -8.86 11.68
N ILE A 175 4.15 -7.56 11.91
CA ILE A 175 4.60 -6.99 13.19
C ILE A 175 3.71 -7.44 14.34
N ILE A 176 2.39 -7.50 14.14
CA ILE A 176 1.44 -7.98 15.15
C ILE A 176 1.57 -9.50 15.37
N GLY A 177 2.11 -10.23 14.40
CA GLY A 177 2.30 -11.69 14.48
C GLY A 177 1.01 -12.48 14.18
N VAL A 178 0.08 -11.92 13.41
CA VAL A 178 -1.17 -12.60 13.02
C VAL A 178 -1.26 -12.90 11.52
N TYR A 179 -0.27 -12.47 10.74
CA TYR A 179 -0.23 -12.63 9.29
C TYR A 179 -0.46 -14.08 8.85
N SER A 180 0.31 -15.03 9.39
CA SER A 180 0.20 -16.46 9.07
C SER A 180 -1.17 -17.04 9.42
N THR A 181 -1.79 -16.60 10.51
CA THR A 181 -3.14 -17.00 10.93
C THR A 181 -4.19 -16.53 9.92
N ILE A 182 -4.05 -15.29 9.43
CA ILE A 182 -4.95 -14.72 8.42
C ILE A 182 -4.77 -15.42 7.08
N ILE A 183 -3.53 -15.59 6.61
CA ILE A 183 -3.22 -16.27 5.34
C ILE A 183 -3.70 -17.73 5.40
N SER A 184 -3.41 -18.46 6.48
CA SER A 184 -3.93 -19.82 6.67
C SER A 184 -5.46 -19.85 6.69
N GLY A 185 -6.11 -18.85 7.29
CA GLY A 185 -7.56 -18.70 7.25
C GLY A 185 -8.11 -18.52 5.84
N VAL A 186 -7.46 -17.68 5.02
CA VAL A 186 -7.83 -17.48 3.61
C VAL A 186 -7.61 -18.76 2.80
N SER A 187 -6.43 -19.37 2.88
CA SER A 187 -6.07 -20.57 2.11
C SER A 187 -6.94 -21.78 2.44
N ASN A 188 -7.38 -21.92 3.69
CA ASN A 188 -8.25 -23.00 4.14
C ASN A 188 -9.74 -22.62 4.18
N PHE A 189 -10.12 -21.47 3.61
CA PHE A 189 -11.50 -20.97 3.58
C PHE A 189 -12.19 -20.95 4.97
N LYS A 190 -11.44 -20.59 6.02
CA LYS A 190 -11.96 -20.41 7.38
C LYS A 190 -12.81 -19.13 7.44
N LEU A 191 -14.11 -19.29 7.20
CA LEU A 191 -15.06 -18.18 7.04
C LEU A 191 -15.17 -17.30 8.30
N ASP A 192 -14.96 -17.86 9.48
CA ASP A 192 -14.90 -17.15 10.76
C ASP A 192 -13.75 -16.13 10.81
N ILE A 193 -12.52 -16.55 10.47
CA ILE A 193 -11.34 -15.67 10.40
C ILE A 193 -11.55 -14.62 9.31
N ILE A 194 -11.95 -15.05 8.10
CA ILE A 194 -12.16 -14.16 6.96
C ILE A 194 -13.23 -13.10 7.27
N ALA A 195 -14.34 -13.50 7.89
CA ALA A 195 -15.41 -12.57 8.26
C ALA A 195 -14.94 -11.57 9.31
N VAL A 196 -14.29 -12.02 10.39
CA VAL A 196 -13.87 -11.13 11.48
C VAL A 196 -12.81 -10.13 11.01
N VAL A 197 -11.79 -10.59 10.28
CA VAL A 197 -10.75 -9.72 9.71
C VAL A 197 -11.35 -8.80 8.66
N GLY A 198 -12.24 -9.32 7.80
CA GLY A 198 -12.90 -8.57 6.74
C GLY A 198 -13.79 -7.45 7.28
N VAL A 199 -14.54 -7.68 8.34
CA VAL A 199 -15.34 -6.64 9.01
C VAL A 199 -14.42 -5.58 9.62
N GLY A 200 -13.34 -5.99 10.31
CA GLY A 200 -12.33 -5.06 10.83
C GLY A 200 -11.74 -4.19 9.73
N LEU A 201 -11.36 -4.80 8.60
CA LEU A 201 -10.80 -4.11 7.43
C LEU A 201 -11.79 -3.11 6.85
N VAL A 202 -13.05 -3.49 6.60
CA VAL A 202 -14.06 -2.60 6.02
C VAL A 202 -14.31 -1.40 6.94
N ILE A 203 -14.51 -1.63 8.24
CA ILE A 203 -14.71 -0.56 9.22
C ILE A 203 -13.49 0.37 9.26
N GLY A 204 -12.28 -0.21 9.26
CA GLY A 204 -11.05 0.55 9.32
C GLY A 204 -10.80 1.39 8.07
N VAL A 205 -11.01 0.84 6.86
CA VAL A 205 -10.91 1.59 5.60
C VAL A 205 -11.83 2.81 5.63
N VAL A 206 -13.08 2.64 6.07
CA VAL A 206 -14.07 3.73 6.10
C VAL A 206 -13.72 4.80 7.13
N ILE A 207 -13.26 4.41 8.33
CA ILE A 207 -12.86 5.38 9.36
C ILE A 207 -11.60 6.12 8.93
N MET A 208 -10.59 5.39 8.47
CA MET A 208 -9.31 5.96 8.05
C MET A 208 -9.42 6.82 6.81
N SER A 209 -10.25 6.45 5.83
CA SER A 209 -10.50 7.30 4.67
C SER A 209 -11.08 8.65 5.07
N LYS A 210 -11.94 8.70 6.11
CA LYS A 210 -12.50 9.96 6.65
C LYS A 210 -11.43 10.79 7.33
N ILE A 211 -10.60 10.16 8.16
CA ILE A 211 -9.50 10.81 8.86
C ILE A 211 -8.53 11.42 7.84
N VAL A 212 -8.08 10.63 6.88
CA VAL A 212 -7.15 11.07 5.84
C VAL A 212 -7.75 12.18 5.00
N LYS A 213 -9.01 12.06 4.58
CA LYS A 213 -9.71 13.11 3.85
C LYS A 213 -9.77 14.42 4.63
N PHE A 214 -10.15 14.36 5.91
CA PHE A 214 -10.17 15.53 6.79
C PHE A 214 -8.81 16.22 6.83
N PHE A 215 -7.73 15.46 6.99
CA PHE A 215 -6.38 16.02 7.01
C PHE A 215 -5.95 16.59 5.65
N LEU A 216 -6.28 15.93 4.53
CA LEU A 216 -6.00 16.44 3.19
C LEU A 216 -6.73 17.76 2.89
N GLU A 217 -7.96 17.93 3.37
CA GLU A 217 -8.77 19.14 3.16
C GLU A 217 -8.38 20.30 4.10
N ASN A 218 -7.98 20.02 5.34
CA ASN A 218 -7.74 21.04 6.37
C ASN A 218 -6.25 21.31 6.65
N TYR A 219 -5.37 20.35 6.39
CA TYR A 219 -3.94 20.39 6.72
C TYR A 219 -3.05 19.90 5.56
N THR A 220 -3.45 20.20 4.32
CA THR A 220 -2.90 19.67 3.06
C THR A 220 -1.36 19.57 3.05
N ALA A 221 -0.65 20.67 3.33
CA ALA A 221 0.82 20.69 3.30
C ALA A 221 1.45 19.76 4.38
N GLY A 222 0.86 19.73 5.57
CA GLY A 222 1.32 18.84 6.65
C GLY A 222 1.04 17.37 6.34
N THR A 223 -0.13 17.07 5.76
CA THR A 223 -0.50 15.71 5.35
C THR A 223 0.40 15.20 4.24
N PHE A 224 0.66 16.00 3.21
CA PHE A 224 1.62 15.64 2.18
C PHE A 224 3.04 15.48 2.73
N ALA A 225 3.46 16.31 3.69
CA ALA A 225 4.75 16.14 4.35
C ALA A 225 4.86 14.76 5.01
N VAL A 226 3.84 14.35 5.76
CA VAL A 226 3.78 13.02 6.36
C VAL A 226 3.78 11.94 5.28
N ILE A 227 2.91 12.02 4.27
CA ILE A 227 2.83 11.02 3.18
C ILE A 227 4.18 10.86 2.47
N ILE A 228 4.84 11.96 2.10
CA ILE A 228 6.18 11.92 1.48
C ILE A 228 7.19 11.28 2.44
N GLY A 229 7.12 11.62 3.72
CA GLY A 229 7.90 10.97 4.77
C GLY A 229 7.70 9.46 4.79
N LEU A 230 6.46 8.98 4.87
CA LEU A 230 6.11 7.56 4.87
C LEU A 230 6.66 6.85 3.62
N VAL A 231 6.50 7.46 2.44
CA VAL A 231 7.02 6.93 1.17
C VAL A 231 8.55 6.86 1.19
N ILE A 232 9.24 7.90 1.66
CA ILE A 232 10.71 7.87 1.83
C ILE A 232 11.13 6.78 2.82
N GLY A 233 10.43 6.64 3.95
CA GLY A 233 10.71 5.59 4.92
C GLY A 233 10.55 4.19 4.33
N SER A 234 9.56 3.97 3.45
CA SER A 234 9.35 2.69 2.77
C SER A 234 10.50 2.28 1.84
N VAL A 235 11.24 3.26 1.29
CA VAL A 235 12.47 3.00 0.51
C VAL A 235 13.49 2.25 1.38
N PHE A 236 13.64 2.62 2.65
CA PHE A 236 14.53 1.93 3.58
C PHE A 236 14.04 0.52 3.94
N VAL A 237 12.72 0.33 4.09
CA VAL A 237 12.13 -0.98 4.41
C VAL A 237 12.34 -1.99 3.28
N ILE A 238 12.25 -1.55 2.03
CA ILE A 238 12.34 -2.43 0.85
C ILE A 238 13.79 -2.66 0.40
N PHE A 239 14.70 -1.73 0.69
CA PHE A 239 16.07 -1.79 0.19
C PHE A 239 16.77 -3.10 0.61
N PRO A 240 17.13 -3.98 -0.34
CA PRO A 240 17.66 -5.31 -0.02
C PRO A 240 19.14 -5.32 0.38
N GLY A 241 19.82 -4.18 0.35
CA GLY A 241 21.28 -4.11 0.39
C GLY A 241 21.90 -4.19 -1.02
N VAL A 242 23.24 -4.20 -1.06
CA VAL A 242 24.00 -4.29 -2.32
C VAL A 242 24.19 -5.78 -2.67
N PRO A 243 23.76 -6.24 -3.87
CA PRO A 243 24.00 -7.62 -4.29
C PRO A 243 25.49 -7.94 -4.38
N GLU A 244 25.89 -9.12 -3.89
CA GLU A 244 27.30 -9.54 -3.88
C GLU A 244 27.83 -9.90 -5.29
N SER A 245 26.95 -10.37 -6.18
CA SER A 245 27.31 -10.74 -7.55
C SER A 245 27.15 -9.57 -8.52
N GLY A 246 28.16 -9.31 -9.33
CA GLY A 246 28.13 -8.25 -10.36
C GLY A 246 27.01 -8.43 -11.39
N VAL A 247 26.65 -9.68 -11.73
CA VAL A 247 25.51 -9.97 -12.62
C VAL A 247 24.20 -9.61 -11.94
N MET A 248 24.03 -10.01 -10.67
CA MET A 248 22.82 -9.70 -9.91
C MET A 248 22.68 -8.19 -9.68
N MET A 249 23.79 -7.48 -9.47
CA MET A 249 23.82 -6.03 -9.40
C MET A 249 23.37 -5.39 -10.73
N ALA A 250 23.91 -5.84 -11.87
CA ALA A 250 23.52 -5.32 -13.18
C ALA A 250 22.02 -5.53 -13.45
N VAL A 251 21.50 -6.73 -13.20
CA VAL A 251 20.06 -7.04 -13.35
C VAL A 251 19.21 -6.18 -12.39
N SER A 252 19.68 -5.96 -11.17
CA SER A 252 18.98 -5.11 -10.18
C SER A 252 18.94 -3.65 -10.60
N VAL A 253 20.02 -3.12 -11.18
CA VAL A 253 20.05 -1.75 -11.73
C VAL A 253 19.09 -1.62 -12.91
N VAL A 254 19.05 -2.61 -13.81
CA VAL A 254 18.08 -2.63 -14.92
C VAL A 254 16.65 -2.67 -14.38
N ALA A 255 16.38 -3.51 -13.38
CA ALA A 255 15.08 -3.60 -12.74
C ALA A 255 14.68 -2.27 -12.07
N PHE A 256 15.60 -1.62 -11.36
CA PHE A 256 15.41 -0.31 -10.76
C PHE A 256 15.04 0.77 -11.79
N ILE A 257 15.79 0.84 -12.90
CA ILE A 257 15.50 1.76 -14.00
C ILE A 257 14.15 1.44 -14.61
N GLY A 258 13.82 0.16 -14.80
CA GLY A 258 12.51 -0.29 -15.26
C GLY A 258 11.38 0.20 -14.36
N GLY A 259 11.56 0.12 -13.04
CA GLY A 259 10.63 0.65 -12.05
C GLY A 259 10.46 2.17 -12.14
N LEU A 260 11.56 2.92 -12.23
CA LEU A 260 11.52 4.39 -12.40
C LEU A 260 10.79 4.79 -13.68
N LEU A 261 11.09 4.13 -14.80
CA LEU A 261 10.43 4.37 -16.08
C LEU A 261 8.95 4.03 -16.02
N ALA A 262 8.58 2.92 -15.38
CA ALA A 262 7.18 2.57 -15.17
C ALA A 262 6.43 3.64 -14.37
N ALA A 263 7.01 4.12 -13.25
CA ALA A 263 6.40 5.20 -12.47
C ALA A 263 6.27 6.50 -13.28
N TYR A 264 7.30 6.87 -14.04
CA TYR A 264 7.28 8.05 -14.89
C TYR A 264 6.21 7.96 -15.99
N LEU A 265 6.11 6.83 -16.68
CA LEU A 265 5.13 6.60 -17.75
C LEU A 265 3.70 6.60 -17.18
N LEU A 266 3.47 5.90 -16.07
CA LEU A 266 2.17 5.86 -15.41
C LEU A 266 1.73 7.24 -14.94
N GLY A 267 2.64 8.03 -14.36
CA GLY A 267 2.35 9.41 -14.00
C GLY A 267 2.01 10.25 -15.23
N ARG A 268 2.76 10.14 -16.33
CA ARG A 268 2.51 10.95 -17.53
C ARG A 268 1.15 10.65 -18.19
N VAL A 269 0.70 9.38 -18.16
CA VAL A 269 -0.58 8.94 -18.73
C VAL A 269 -1.77 9.39 -17.88
N GLU A 270 -1.60 9.53 -16.57
CA GLU A 270 -2.71 9.83 -15.68
C GLU A 270 -2.79 11.29 -15.22
N TYR A 271 -1.73 12.09 -15.40
CA TYR A 271 -1.68 13.50 -15.02
C TYR A 271 -1.71 14.50 -16.19
N ASN A 272 -1.75 14.04 -17.43
CA ASN A 272 -2.03 14.85 -18.62
C ASN A 272 -3.40 14.50 -19.20
#